data_AF-A0A7K8C6B8-F1
#
_entry.id   AF-A0A7K8C6B8-F1
#
_cell.length_a   1.000
_cell.length_b   1.000
_cell.length_c   1.000
_cell.angle_alpha   90.00
_cell.angle_beta   90.00
_cell.angle_gamma   90.00
#
_symmetry.space_group_name_H-M   'P 1'
#
loop_
_entity.id
_entity.type
_entity.pdbx_description
1 polymer ?
#
loop_
_entity_poly.entity_id
_entity_poly.type
_entity_poly.pdbx_seq_one_letter_code
_entity_poly.pdbx_strand_id
1 'polypeptide(L)'
;FIQMLRSAKKRDVLQLLRKAPEEMRPFLVEAAVATQSVASLAALSDFLDFSKEPNSLLEKFLYTAAFSPRPSGELLHLVLDKLDGKQLAPETWETGIVAMGSLVGKLCQQKLCGLQVVQRAVETILKGLRSAKEEPEVVIYLLALGNAMLPETIPTLLDHAEDGPTAVTAAATSALQRFPVSYISSKVKRVMRRIFHQKKKSYDKTCRLATAEILLHNHPSPMDVINILLATSEMETETATFLLLKVQNSLRDHHHLARNVMKDIMGDPRINNYNFFSKVGISSSFSGPLTVTQDLISNFGLDLLFLEGGFLRKSISEFSLLSHGQRLHAAQVTFEAQGMESMMGENLSEGEEEPELMAGMSATFFDVQLRPIIFFQGYTDLMAKVLLSSGEPTSVVKGNLLLMDHHQVIPLQSGLQVTVKLQGGLGLDVSADLDVSIWDQELKTSVNARGSLTMDFQAELDSPFLQAYLRSQTEVETSIHFDTMLRFSSSPVLMCLQLREEQVPYR
;
A
#
# COMPACT_ATOMS: atom_id res chain seq x y z
N PHE A 1 -19.63 -6.60 19.31
CA PHE A 1 -19.78 -5.18 19.68
C PHE A 1 -20.41 -4.34 18.56
N ILE A 2 -19.88 -4.37 17.32
CA ILE A 2 -20.42 -3.65 16.15
C ILE A 2 -21.93 -3.84 15.95
N GLN A 3 -22.45 -5.07 16.08
CA GLN A 3 -23.89 -5.34 15.99
C GLN A 3 -24.73 -4.55 17.00
N MET A 4 -24.25 -4.37 18.23
CA MET A 4 -24.95 -3.58 19.23
C MET A 4 -24.99 -2.10 18.84
N LEU A 5 -23.87 -1.57 18.31
CA LEU A 5 -23.79 -0.19 17.83
C LEU A 5 -24.70 0.07 16.63
N ARG A 6 -24.98 -0.92 15.77
CA ARG A 6 -25.92 -0.76 14.64
C ARG A 6 -27.31 -0.38 15.09
N SER A 7 -27.77 -0.94 16.21
CA SER A 7 -29.08 -0.64 16.81
C SER A 7 -29.07 0.54 17.78
N ALA A 8 -27.89 1.06 18.14
CA ALA A 8 -27.77 2.10 19.16
C ALA A 8 -28.22 3.47 18.64
N LYS A 9 -28.76 4.30 19.54
CA LYS A 9 -29.13 5.68 19.21
C LYS A 9 -27.89 6.59 19.32
N LYS A 10 -27.91 7.70 18.58
CA LYS A 10 -26.83 8.71 18.57
C LYS A 10 -26.39 9.10 19.99
N ARG A 11 -27.35 9.37 20.89
CA ARG A 11 -27.10 9.79 22.27
C ARG A 11 -26.28 8.75 23.04
N ASP A 12 -26.59 7.47 22.87
CA ASP A 12 -25.95 6.38 23.62
C ASP A 12 -24.52 6.18 23.12
N VAL A 13 -24.31 6.21 21.80
CA VAL A 13 -22.98 6.13 21.18
C VAL A 13 -22.11 7.32 21.61
N LEU A 14 -22.65 8.54 21.58
CA LEU A 14 -21.93 9.75 21.98
C LEU A 14 -21.56 9.72 23.47
N GLN A 15 -22.47 9.25 24.33
CA GLN A 15 -22.21 9.12 25.75
C GLN A 15 -21.12 8.07 26.04
N LEU A 16 -21.12 6.97 25.29
CA LEU A 16 -20.09 5.93 25.38
C LEU A 16 -18.71 6.48 25.00
N LEU A 17 -18.60 7.18 23.87
CA LEU A 17 -17.34 7.79 23.41
C LEU A 17 -16.78 8.78 24.42
N ARG A 18 -17.63 9.64 25.01
CA ARG A 18 -17.20 10.66 25.98
C ARG A 18 -16.80 10.10 27.35
N LYS A 19 -17.43 9.01 27.79
CA LYS A 19 -17.17 8.40 29.10
C LYS A 19 -16.05 7.36 29.08
N ALA A 20 -15.64 6.91 27.90
CA ALA A 20 -14.61 5.90 27.78
C ALA A 20 -13.24 6.40 28.26
N PRO A 21 -12.45 5.53 28.92
CA PRO A 21 -11.03 5.78 29.18
C PRO A 21 -10.29 6.11 27.89
N GLU A 22 -9.26 6.96 27.96
CA GLU A 22 -8.52 7.41 26.77
C GLU A 22 -7.94 6.24 25.96
N GLU A 23 -7.44 5.22 26.64
CA GLU A 23 -6.91 3.99 26.03
C GLU A 23 -7.95 3.21 25.21
N MET A 24 -9.23 3.29 25.57
CA MET A 24 -10.32 2.59 24.87
C MET A 24 -10.95 3.43 23.75
N ARG A 25 -10.73 4.76 23.73
CA ARG A 25 -11.32 5.64 22.71
C ARG A 25 -10.96 5.23 21.27
N PRO A 26 -9.71 4.88 20.93
CA PRO A 26 -9.37 4.45 19.57
C PRO A 26 -10.20 3.24 19.12
N PHE A 27 -10.36 2.23 19.97
CA PHE A 27 -11.16 1.04 19.66
C PHE A 27 -12.65 1.38 19.44
N LEU A 28 -13.21 2.26 20.27
CA LEU A 28 -14.62 2.67 20.13
C LEU A 28 -14.85 3.49 18.86
N VAL A 29 -13.90 4.34 18.48
CA VAL A 29 -13.92 5.08 17.22
C VAL A 29 -13.86 4.10 16.04
N GLU A 30 -12.92 3.14 16.05
CA GLU A 30 -12.82 2.09 15.03
C GLU A 30 -14.16 1.35 14.88
N ALA A 31 -14.75 0.90 15.98
CA ALA A 31 -16.01 0.18 15.99
C ALA A 31 -17.19 1.04 15.49
N ALA A 32 -17.25 2.32 15.86
CA ALA A 32 -18.30 3.23 15.42
C ALA A 32 -18.20 3.54 13.91
N VAL A 33 -16.99 3.69 13.37
CA VAL A 33 -16.76 3.84 11.92
C VAL A 33 -17.17 2.57 11.19
N ALA A 34 -16.71 1.40 11.67
CA ALA A 34 -17.03 0.10 11.08
C ALA A 34 -18.54 -0.22 11.09
N THR A 35 -19.29 0.38 12.01
CA THR A 35 -20.75 0.23 12.11
C THR A 35 -21.48 0.86 10.93
N GLN A 36 -21.00 2.00 10.43
CA GLN A 36 -21.58 2.77 9.33
C GLN A 36 -23.08 3.11 9.46
N SER A 37 -23.62 3.14 10.68
CA SER A 37 -24.99 3.58 10.91
C SER A 37 -25.06 5.11 10.96
N VAL A 38 -26.21 5.67 10.56
CA VAL A 38 -26.47 7.12 10.64
C VAL A 38 -26.26 7.64 12.07
N ALA A 39 -26.68 6.86 13.07
CA ALA A 39 -26.53 7.21 14.48
C ALA A 39 -25.06 7.24 14.92
N SER A 40 -24.25 6.25 14.52
CA SER A 40 -22.83 6.17 14.86
C SER A 40 -22.02 7.27 14.17
N LEU A 41 -22.25 7.51 12.87
CA LEU A 41 -21.56 8.57 12.12
C LEU A 41 -21.93 9.97 12.65
N ALA A 42 -23.20 10.20 13.00
CA ALA A 42 -23.61 11.45 13.62
C ALA A 42 -23.01 11.64 15.02
N ALA A 43 -22.86 10.58 15.81
CA ALA A 43 -22.19 10.64 17.10
C ALA A 43 -20.68 10.93 16.96
N LEU A 44 -20.03 10.32 15.97
CA LEU A 44 -18.62 10.61 15.64
C LEU A 44 -18.43 12.06 15.18
N SER A 45 -19.38 12.61 14.40
CA SER A 45 -19.34 14.03 14.01
C SER A 45 -19.37 14.96 15.21
N ASP A 46 -20.21 14.68 16.22
CA ASP A 46 -20.30 15.50 17.44
C ASP A 46 -19.11 15.28 18.38
N PHE A 47 -18.44 14.13 18.31
CA PHE A 47 -17.35 13.75 19.21
C PHE A 47 -15.99 14.23 18.71
N LEU A 48 -15.68 14.00 17.42
CA LEU A 48 -14.35 14.26 16.85
C LEU A 48 -14.16 15.75 16.54
N ASP A 49 -13.50 16.48 17.42
CA ASP A 49 -13.03 17.84 17.15
C ASP A 49 -11.57 17.80 16.69
N PHE A 50 -11.35 17.92 15.38
CA PHE A 50 -10.02 17.86 14.76
C PHE A 50 -9.06 18.96 15.23
N SER A 51 -9.56 19.99 15.93
CA SER A 51 -8.75 21.06 16.51
C SER A 51 -8.33 20.79 17.96
N LYS A 52 -8.87 19.75 18.60
CA LYS A 52 -8.66 19.49 20.05
C LYS A 52 -8.22 18.07 20.36
N GLU A 53 -8.73 17.09 19.60
CA GLU A 53 -8.41 15.69 19.82
C GLU A 53 -6.95 15.38 19.44
N PRO A 54 -6.32 14.40 20.11
CA PRO A 54 -4.95 14.03 19.81
C PRO A 54 -4.83 13.46 18.39
N ASN A 55 -3.75 13.79 17.69
CA ASN A 55 -3.49 13.35 16.31
C ASN A 55 -3.61 11.83 16.15
N SER A 56 -3.16 11.04 17.14
CA SER A 56 -3.27 9.58 17.12
C SER A 56 -4.71 9.06 17.02
N LEU A 57 -5.67 9.74 17.66
CA LEU A 57 -7.09 9.39 17.58
C LEU A 57 -7.70 9.80 16.23
N LEU A 58 -7.27 10.95 15.70
CA LEU A 58 -7.73 11.45 14.40
C LEU A 58 -7.21 10.58 13.24
N GLU A 59 -5.93 10.24 13.25
CA GLU A 59 -5.36 9.29 12.29
C GLU A 59 -6.03 7.94 12.37
N LYS A 60 -6.33 7.45 13.58
CA LYS A 60 -7.09 6.21 13.76
C LYS A 60 -8.43 6.27 13.05
N PHE A 61 -9.22 7.32 13.30
CA PHE A 61 -10.49 7.53 12.61
C PHE A 61 -10.34 7.53 11.08
N LEU A 62 -9.35 8.27 10.57
CA LEU A 62 -9.13 8.42 9.12
C LEU A 62 -8.68 7.10 8.47
N TYR A 63 -7.79 6.35 9.11
CA TYR A 63 -7.39 5.03 8.62
C TYR A 63 -8.56 4.05 8.65
N THR A 64 -9.35 3.99 9.73
CA THR A 64 -10.55 3.13 9.74
C THR A 64 -11.54 3.52 8.65
N ALA A 65 -11.71 4.81 8.40
CA ALA A 65 -12.56 5.28 7.30
C ALA A 65 -12.00 4.82 5.94
N ALA A 66 -10.70 4.99 5.70
CA ALA A 66 -10.03 4.57 4.48
C ALA A 66 -10.14 3.06 4.23
N PHE A 67 -10.08 2.25 5.29
CA PHE A 67 -10.18 0.79 5.20
C PHE A 67 -11.61 0.25 5.18
N SER A 68 -12.62 1.10 5.38
CA SER A 68 -14.03 0.68 5.32
C SER A 68 -14.33 -0.08 4.02
N PRO A 69 -14.91 -1.30 4.07
CA PRO A 69 -15.05 -2.15 2.88
C PRO A 69 -16.18 -1.67 1.96
N ARG A 70 -17.24 -1.09 2.55
CA ARG A 70 -18.40 -0.53 1.83
C ARG A 70 -18.76 0.82 2.44
N PRO A 71 -17.97 1.88 2.21
CA PRO A 71 -18.22 3.19 2.79
C PRO A 71 -19.55 3.79 2.32
N SER A 72 -20.19 4.58 3.17
CA SER A 72 -21.39 5.37 2.84
C SER A 72 -21.05 6.81 2.42
N GLY A 73 -21.99 7.48 1.74
CA GLY A 73 -21.84 8.89 1.38
C GLY A 73 -21.74 9.80 2.60
N GLU A 74 -22.40 9.44 3.71
CA GLU A 74 -22.33 10.15 5.00
C GLU A 74 -20.95 10.05 5.64
N LEU A 75 -20.26 8.90 5.51
CA LEU A 75 -18.88 8.77 5.98
C LEU A 75 -17.94 9.68 5.19
N LEU A 76 -18.09 9.74 3.86
CA LEU A 76 -17.32 10.67 3.04
C LEU A 76 -17.63 12.13 3.38
N HIS A 77 -18.90 12.47 3.60
CA HIS A 77 -19.33 13.80 4.03
C HIS A 77 -18.69 14.18 5.36
N LEU A 78 -18.69 13.27 6.34
CA LEU A 78 -18.05 13.46 7.63
C LEU A 78 -16.56 13.76 7.46
N VAL A 79 -15.83 12.99 6.66
CA VAL A 79 -14.40 13.23 6.43
C VAL A 79 -14.17 14.59 5.76
N LEU A 80 -14.94 14.92 4.71
CA LEU A 80 -14.86 16.22 4.05
C LEU A 80 -15.10 17.38 5.02
N ASP A 81 -16.17 17.35 5.80
CA ASP A 81 -16.51 18.41 6.76
C ASP A 81 -15.43 18.60 7.83
N LYS A 82 -14.74 17.52 8.21
CA LYS A 82 -13.67 17.58 9.21
C LYS A 82 -12.37 18.15 8.64
N LEU A 83 -12.14 18.01 7.34
CA LEU A 83 -10.98 18.57 6.64
C LEU A 83 -11.22 20.00 6.14
N ASP A 84 -12.46 20.40 5.85
CA ASP A 84 -12.78 21.68 5.25
C ASP A 84 -12.49 22.88 6.20
N GLY A 85 -11.77 23.88 5.69
CA GLY A 85 -11.56 25.18 6.33
C GLY A 85 -10.74 25.18 7.64
N LYS A 86 -10.07 24.08 8.00
CA LYS A 86 -9.33 23.96 9.28
C LYS A 86 -7.83 23.89 9.08
N GLN A 87 -7.09 24.57 9.97
CA GLN A 87 -5.66 24.37 10.11
C GLN A 87 -5.44 23.13 10.96
N LEU A 88 -5.04 22.03 10.31
CA LEU A 88 -4.77 20.74 10.93
C LEU A 88 -3.26 20.53 11.04
N ALA A 89 -2.85 19.62 11.92
CA ALA A 89 -1.48 19.10 11.88
C ALA A 89 -1.22 18.48 10.49
N PRO A 90 -0.03 18.68 9.90
CA PRO A 90 0.29 18.17 8.56
C PRO A 90 -0.03 16.68 8.43
N GLU A 91 0.37 15.87 9.40
CA GLU A 91 0.19 14.42 9.42
C GLU A 91 -1.30 14.03 9.31
N THR A 92 -2.15 14.69 10.11
CA THR A 92 -3.60 14.46 10.12
C THR A 92 -4.24 14.90 8.80
N TRP A 93 -3.81 16.04 8.26
CA TRP A 93 -4.30 16.54 6.98
C TRP A 93 -3.94 15.59 5.83
N GLU A 94 -2.68 15.18 5.74
CA GLU A 94 -2.18 14.25 4.72
C GLU A 94 -2.92 12.92 4.75
N THR A 95 -3.10 12.35 5.95
CA THR A 95 -3.88 11.12 6.14
C THR A 95 -5.32 11.32 5.68
N GLY A 96 -5.89 12.49 5.94
CA GLY A 96 -7.25 12.84 5.54
C GLY A 96 -7.43 12.87 4.03
N ILE A 97 -6.50 13.49 3.31
CA ILE A 97 -6.53 13.55 1.84
C ILE A 97 -6.39 12.16 1.23
N VAL A 98 -5.44 11.35 1.74
CA VAL A 98 -5.22 9.96 1.29
C VAL A 98 -6.44 9.08 1.57
N ALA A 99 -7.07 9.22 2.74
CA ALA A 99 -8.29 8.51 3.13
C ALA A 99 -9.50 8.91 2.27
N MET A 100 -9.64 10.20 1.96
CA MET A 100 -10.68 10.72 1.06
C MET A 100 -10.56 10.06 -0.34
N GLY A 101 -9.35 9.90 -0.86
CA GLY A 101 -9.10 9.18 -2.12
C GLY A 101 -9.63 7.74 -2.08
N SER A 102 -9.36 7.00 -1.00
CA SER A 102 -9.84 5.61 -0.83
C SER A 102 -11.38 5.54 -0.79
N LEU A 103 -12.02 6.43 -0.03
CA LEU A 103 -13.47 6.50 0.08
C LEU A 103 -14.14 6.78 -1.28
N VAL A 104 -13.59 7.73 -2.04
CA VAL A 104 -14.05 8.04 -3.41
C VAL A 104 -13.94 6.82 -4.31
N GLY A 105 -12.77 6.16 -4.33
CA GLY A 105 -12.55 4.97 -5.15
C GLY A 105 -13.55 3.85 -4.85
N LYS A 106 -13.75 3.54 -3.56
CA LYS A 106 -14.69 2.50 -3.12
C LYS A 106 -16.16 2.86 -3.38
N LEU A 107 -16.55 4.13 -3.27
CA LEU A 107 -17.90 4.58 -3.63
C LEU A 107 -18.14 4.46 -5.14
N CYS A 108 -17.15 4.82 -5.97
CA CYS A 108 -17.25 4.68 -7.42
C CYS A 108 -17.28 3.21 -7.86
N GLN A 109 -16.52 2.31 -7.21
CA GLN A 109 -16.61 0.86 -7.42
C GLN A 109 -17.99 0.30 -7.07
N GLN A 110 -18.66 0.87 -6.07
CA GLN A 110 -20.06 0.56 -5.70
C GLN A 110 -21.10 1.21 -6.63
N LYS A 111 -20.70 1.81 -7.75
CA LYS A 111 -21.56 2.54 -8.71
C LYS A 111 -22.23 3.79 -8.11
N LEU A 112 -21.66 4.37 -7.06
CA LEU A 112 -22.14 5.58 -6.39
C LEU A 112 -21.31 6.83 -6.77
N CYS A 113 -20.59 6.79 -7.89
CA CYS A 113 -19.73 7.89 -8.35
C CYS A 113 -20.51 9.18 -8.66
N GLY A 114 -21.80 9.07 -9.00
CA GLY A 114 -22.68 10.20 -9.31
C GLY A 114 -23.22 10.96 -8.09
N LEU A 115 -22.88 10.56 -6.86
CA LEU A 115 -23.29 11.30 -5.67
C LEU A 115 -22.59 12.66 -5.62
N GLN A 116 -23.33 13.72 -5.27
CA GLN A 116 -22.79 15.08 -5.17
C GLN A 116 -21.60 15.17 -4.20
N VAL A 117 -21.65 14.43 -3.09
CA VAL A 117 -20.54 14.38 -2.12
C VAL A 117 -19.27 13.77 -2.72
N VAL A 118 -19.40 12.78 -3.61
CA VAL A 118 -18.27 12.16 -4.31
C VAL A 118 -17.67 13.13 -5.32
N GLN A 119 -18.51 13.80 -6.12
CA GLN A 119 -18.06 14.83 -7.06
C GLN A 119 -17.34 15.97 -6.33
N ARG A 120 -17.89 16.46 -5.21
CA ARG A 120 -17.26 17.47 -4.37
C ARG A 120 -15.89 16.99 -3.86
N ALA A 121 -15.76 15.74 -3.41
CA ALA A 121 -14.48 15.19 -2.96
C ALA A 121 -13.43 15.14 -4.09
N VAL A 122 -13.82 14.68 -5.28
CA VAL A 122 -12.95 14.64 -6.46
C VAL A 122 -12.50 16.05 -6.85
N GLU A 123 -13.42 17.01 -6.88
CA GLU A 123 -13.11 18.41 -7.15
C GLU A 123 -12.16 19.00 -6.11
N THR A 124 -12.34 18.67 -4.82
CA THR A 124 -11.42 19.08 -3.74
C THR A 124 -10.01 18.56 -3.99
N ILE A 125 -9.85 17.26 -4.31
CA ILE A 125 -8.53 16.66 -4.61
C ILE A 125 -7.89 17.33 -5.83
N LEU A 126 -8.65 17.48 -6.93
CA LEU A 126 -8.12 18.07 -8.17
C LEU A 126 -7.85 19.58 -8.06
N LYS A 127 -8.64 20.31 -7.28
CA LYS A 127 -8.39 21.73 -7.00
C LYS A 127 -7.15 21.88 -6.12
N GLY A 128 -7.05 21.05 -5.08
CA GLY A 128 -5.89 20.98 -4.19
C GLY A 128 -4.60 20.71 -4.95
N LEU A 129 -4.58 19.68 -5.80
CA LEU A 129 -3.44 19.36 -6.66
C LEU A 129 -3.01 20.52 -7.56
N ARG A 130 -3.97 21.29 -8.09
CA ARG A 130 -3.69 22.47 -8.94
C ARG A 130 -3.18 23.67 -8.15
N SER A 131 -3.56 23.80 -6.88
CA SER A 131 -3.15 24.92 -6.01
C SER A 131 -1.88 24.65 -5.22
N ALA A 132 -1.50 23.37 -5.07
CA ALA A 132 -0.32 22.95 -4.33
C ALA A 132 0.95 23.55 -4.95
N LYS A 133 1.77 24.16 -4.09
CA LYS A 133 3.03 24.81 -4.50
C LYS A 133 4.25 23.99 -4.12
N GLU A 134 4.15 23.25 -3.03
CA GLU A 134 5.24 22.46 -2.49
C GLU A 134 5.14 21.02 -2.99
N GLU A 135 6.28 20.41 -3.33
CA GLU A 135 6.32 19.03 -3.84
C GLU A 135 5.70 17.99 -2.89
N PRO A 136 5.91 18.05 -1.55
CA PRO A 136 5.27 17.11 -0.63
C PRO A 136 3.75 17.18 -0.69
N GLU A 137 3.18 18.39 -0.80
CA GLU A 137 1.74 18.58 -0.91
C GLU A 137 1.19 17.97 -2.21
N VAL A 138 1.89 18.17 -3.34
CA VAL A 138 1.56 17.58 -4.64
C VAL A 138 1.56 16.05 -4.55
N VAL A 139 2.58 15.46 -3.91
CA VAL A 139 2.69 14.00 -3.74
C VAL A 139 1.47 13.44 -3.01
N ILE A 140 1.00 14.10 -1.94
CA ILE A 140 -0.16 13.64 -1.16
C ILE A 140 -1.45 13.61 -2.00
N TYR A 141 -1.69 14.63 -2.83
CA TYR A 141 -2.83 14.60 -3.75
C TYR A 141 -2.70 13.51 -4.82
N LEU A 142 -1.49 13.24 -5.33
CA LEU A 142 -1.26 12.15 -6.27
C LEU A 142 -1.51 10.77 -5.63
N LEU A 143 -1.13 10.58 -4.36
CA LEU A 143 -1.45 9.36 -3.61
C LEU A 143 -2.96 9.20 -3.42
N ALA A 144 -3.68 10.29 -3.14
CA ALA A 144 -5.14 10.27 -3.06
C ALA A 144 -5.79 9.92 -4.40
N LEU A 145 -5.29 10.44 -5.52
CA LEU A 145 -5.73 10.04 -6.86
C LEU A 145 -5.42 8.57 -7.16
N GLY A 146 -4.27 8.07 -6.71
CA GLY A 146 -3.89 6.66 -6.78
C GLY A 146 -4.80 5.75 -5.96
N ASN A 147 -5.28 6.20 -4.80
CA ASN A 147 -6.31 5.48 -4.03
C ASN A 147 -7.69 5.54 -4.69
N ALA A 148 -8.03 6.67 -5.33
CA ALA A 148 -9.33 6.85 -5.98
C ALA A 148 -9.48 6.06 -7.29
N MET A 149 -8.38 5.84 -8.02
CA MET A 149 -8.32 5.07 -9.27
C MET A 149 -9.38 5.46 -10.30
N LEU A 150 -9.66 6.76 -10.44
CA LEU A 150 -10.65 7.27 -11.37
C LEU A 150 -10.07 7.37 -12.79
N PRO A 151 -10.68 6.77 -13.82
CA PRO A 151 -10.13 6.81 -15.18
C PRO A 151 -9.96 8.23 -15.74
N GLU A 152 -10.81 9.16 -15.30
CA GLU A 152 -10.79 10.57 -15.67
C GLU A 152 -9.54 11.32 -15.21
N THR A 153 -8.83 10.80 -14.19
CA THR A 153 -7.64 11.43 -13.62
C THR A 153 -6.34 10.96 -14.28
N ILE A 154 -6.40 9.93 -15.13
CA ILE A 154 -5.24 9.39 -15.86
C ILE A 154 -4.50 10.48 -16.66
N PRO A 155 -5.16 11.38 -17.41
CA PRO A 155 -4.45 12.46 -18.11
C PRO A 155 -3.61 13.32 -17.17
N THR A 156 -4.18 13.73 -16.03
CA THR A 156 -3.48 14.51 -15.00
C THR A 156 -2.28 13.74 -14.43
N LEU A 157 -2.45 12.45 -14.13
CA LEU A 157 -1.34 11.60 -13.64
C LEU A 157 -0.23 11.47 -14.68
N LEU A 158 -0.56 11.35 -15.97
CA LEU A 158 0.44 11.27 -17.04
C LEU A 158 1.25 12.56 -17.18
N ASP A 159 0.60 13.72 -17.04
CA ASP A 159 1.28 15.02 -17.12
C ASP A 159 2.30 15.16 -15.97
N HIS A 160 1.90 14.81 -14.73
CA HIS A 160 2.82 14.82 -13.58
C HIS A 160 3.91 13.75 -13.68
N ALA A 161 3.62 12.57 -14.21
CA ALA A 161 4.60 11.50 -14.40
C ALA A 161 5.65 11.85 -15.47
N GLU A 162 5.27 12.61 -16.50
CA GLU A 162 6.19 12.95 -17.59
C GLU A 162 7.00 14.21 -17.30
N ASP A 163 6.36 15.26 -16.78
CA ASP A 163 6.95 16.59 -16.70
C ASP A 163 7.29 17.03 -15.26
N GLY A 164 6.79 16.36 -14.21
CA GLY A 164 7.00 16.74 -12.81
C GLY A 164 8.43 16.54 -12.27
N PRO A 165 8.77 17.12 -11.10
CA PRO A 165 10.00 16.80 -10.36
C PRO A 165 10.12 15.31 -9.99
N THR A 166 11.27 14.89 -9.46
CA THR A 166 11.56 13.46 -9.19
C THR A 166 10.53 12.80 -8.28
N ALA A 167 10.24 13.40 -7.10
CA ALA A 167 9.27 12.85 -6.15
C ALA A 167 7.84 12.81 -6.72
N VAL A 168 7.45 13.87 -7.43
CA VAL A 168 6.14 13.99 -8.10
C VAL A 168 5.99 12.94 -9.22
N THR A 169 7.05 12.73 -10.01
CA THR A 169 7.10 11.74 -11.08
C THR A 169 6.97 10.32 -10.53
N ALA A 170 7.69 10.02 -9.44
CA ALA A 170 7.60 8.74 -8.75
C ALA A 170 6.19 8.49 -8.19
N ALA A 171 5.61 9.48 -7.52
CA ALA A 171 4.26 9.39 -6.95
C ALA A 171 3.18 9.18 -8.04
N ALA A 172 3.26 9.94 -9.14
CA ALA A 172 2.32 9.80 -10.26
C ALA A 172 2.47 8.45 -10.97
N THR A 173 3.70 7.95 -11.14
CA THR A 173 3.97 6.63 -11.71
C THR A 173 3.45 5.51 -10.81
N SER A 174 3.68 5.60 -9.50
CA SER A 174 3.12 4.67 -8.51
C SER A 174 1.59 4.67 -8.51
N ALA A 175 0.96 5.85 -8.61
CA ALA A 175 -0.49 5.96 -8.74
C ALA A 175 -1.00 5.25 -10.02
N LEU A 176 -0.31 5.39 -11.15
CA LEU A 176 -0.66 4.73 -12.42
C LEU A 176 -0.49 3.21 -12.35
N GLN A 177 0.48 2.69 -11.59
CA GLN A 177 0.71 1.26 -11.41
C GLN A 177 -0.49 0.53 -10.79
N ARG A 178 -1.32 1.25 -10.04
CA ARG A 178 -2.47 0.70 -9.31
C ARG A 178 -3.74 0.56 -10.17
N PHE A 179 -3.77 1.21 -11.33
CA PHE A 179 -4.94 1.12 -12.20
C PHE A 179 -5.11 -0.29 -12.75
N PRO A 180 -6.37 -0.80 -12.83
CA PRO A 180 -6.66 -2.04 -13.52
C PRO A 180 -6.16 -2.03 -14.96
N VAL A 181 -5.77 -3.21 -15.44
CA VAL A 181 -5.19 -3.41 -16.78
C VAL A 181 -6.06 -2.84 -17.91
N SER A 182 -7.39 -2.81 -17.73
CA SER A 182 -8.33 -2.22 -18.68
C SER A 182 -8.14 -0.72 -18.91
N TYR A 183 -7.57 0.00 -17.96
CA TYR A 183 -7.33 1.44 -18.04
C TYR A 183 -5.92 1.82 -18.51
N ILE A 184 -5.00 0.85 -18.57
CA ILE A 184 -3.63 1.05 -19.09
C ILE A 184 -3.64 1.01 -20.63
N SER A 185 -4.12 2.11 -21.21
CA SER A 185 -4.26 2.29 -22.66
C SER A 185 -2.93 2.42 -23.40
N SER A 186 -2.98 2.38 -24.74
CA SER A 186 -1.82 2.66 -25.60
C SER A 186 -1.23 4.05 -25.37
N LYS A 187 -2.03 5.03 -24.93
CA LYS A 187 -1.56 6.37 -24.56
C LYS A 187 -0.68 6.29 -23.30
N VAL A 188 -1.13 5.58 -22.26
CA VAL A 188 -0.36 5.36 -21.03
C VAL A 188 0.96 4.67 -21.34
N LYS A 189 0.92 3.55 -22.08
CA LYS A 189 2.13 2.82 -22.49
C LYS A 189 3.11 3.67 -23.29
N ARG A 190 2.61 4.58 -24.14
CA ARG A 190 3.48 5.50 -24.89
C ARG A 190 4.26 6.43 -23.97
N VAL A 191 3.61 7.00 -22.96
CA VAL A 191 4.29 7.85 -21.96
C VAL A 191 5.29 7.02 -21.15
N MET A 192 4.90 5.84 -20.66
CA MET A 192 5.80 4.94 -19.91
C MET A 192 7.06 4.59 -20.70
N ARG A 193 6.95 4.31 -22.01
CA ARG A 193 8.12 4.10 -22.89
C ARG A 193 9.02 5.33 -22.99
N ARG A 194 8.46 6.55 -23.02
CA ARG A 194 9.26 7.78 -23.09
C ARG A 194 10.01 8.02 -21.80
N ILE A 195 9.39 7.73 -20.65
CA ILE A 195 10.01 7.81 -19.32
C ILE A 195 11.12 6.76 -19.21
N PHE A 196 10.81 5.49 -19.50
CA PHE A 196 11.76 4.37 -19.41
C PHE A 196 13.04 4.60 -20.23
N HIS A 197 12.88 5.08 -21.47
CA HIS A 197 13.97 5.39 -22.40
C HIS A 197 14.47 6.83 -22.31
N GLN A 198 14.06 7.61 -21.30
CA GLN A 198 14.54 8.97 -21.05
C GLN A 198 14.51 9.90 -22.28
N LYS A 199 13.46 9.80 -23.12
CA LYS A 199 13.42 10.49 -24.43
C LYS A 199 13.22 12.01 -24.34
N LYS A 200 12.71 12.50 -23.22
CA LYS A 200 12.41 13.94 -22.99
C LYS A 200 13.39 14.57 -22.01
N LYS A 201 13.65 13.89 -20.89
CA LYS A 201 14.52 14.33 -19.81
C LYS A 201 15.12 13.11 -19.11
N SER A 202 16.09 13.34 -18.23
CA SER A 202 16.55 12.31 -17.30
C SER A 202 15.45 12.02 -16.27
N TYR A 203 15.33 10.75 -15.92
CA TYR A 203 14.40 10.24 -14.92
C TYR A 203 15.15 9.36 -13.95
N ASP A 204 14.77 9.42 -12.67
CA ASP A 204 15.33 8.59 -11.61
C ASP A 204 15.23 7.09 -11.94
N LYS A 205 16.24 6.34 -11.51
CA LYS A 205 16.41 4.90 -11.79
C LYS A 205 15.21 4.10 -11.28
N THR A 206 14.72 4.38 -10.07
CA THR A 206 13.57 3.69 -9.49
C THR A 206 12.29 3.97 -10.27
N CYS A 207 12.13 5.20 -10.77
CA CYS A 207 11.00 5.56 -11.61
C CYS A 207 11.05 4.82 -12.95
N ARG A 208 12.23 4.73 -13.59
CA ARG A 208 12.39 3.96 -14.84
C ARG A 208 12.01 2.50 -14.63
N LEU A 209 12.47 1.88 -13.55
CA LEU A 209 12.11 0.51 -13.19
C LEU A 209 10.60 0.35 -12.97
N ALA A 210 9.95 1.26 -12.24
CA ALA A 210 8.50 1.25 -12.06
C ALA A 210 7.75 1.36 -13.40
N THR A 211 8.21 2.20 -14.33
CA THR A 211 7.60 2.27 -15.67
C THR A 211 7.78 0.99 -16.49
N ALA A 212 8.92 0.32 -16.35
CA ALA A 212 9.14 -0.99 -16.97
C ALA A 212 8.16 -2.04 -16.42
N GLU A 213 7.95 -2.06 -15.10
CA GLU A 213 6.96 -2.94 -14.47
C GLU A 213 5.55 -2.66 -14.98
N ILE A 214 5.14 -1.40 -15.12
CA ILE A 214 3.84 -1.06 -15.71
C ILE A 214 3.73 -1.63 -17.14
N LEU A 215 4.79 -1.53 -17.95
CA LEU A 215 4.78 -2.10 -19.30
C LEU A 215 4.68 -3.63 -19.29
N LEU A 216 5.42 -4.30 -18.41
CA LEU A 216 5.44 -5.76 -18.29
C LEU A 216 4.13 -6.34 -17.74
N HIS A 217 3.52 -5.70 -16.74
CA HIS A 217 2.31 -6.21 -16.09
C HIS A 217 1.03 -5.99 -16.91
N ASN A 218 1.03 -5.10 -17.90
CA ASN A 218 -0.21 -4.66 -18.56
C ASN A 218 -0.28 -5.08 -20.04
N HIS A 219 -0.32 -6.37 -20.36
CA HIS A 219 -0.33 -6.89 -21.75
C HIS A 219 0.79 -6.28 -22.63
N PRO A 220 2.06 -6.63 -22.38
CA PRO A 220 3.17 -6.07 -23.15
C PRO A 220 3.12 -6.51 -24.61
N SER A 221 3.53 -5.63 -25.51
CA SER A 221 3.82 -6.04 -26.89
C SER A 221 5.19 -6.73 -26.95
N PRO A 222 5.47 -7.56 -27.98
CA PRO A 222 6.79 -8.16 -28.12
C PRO A 222 7.92 -7.13 -28.15
N MET A 223 7.69 -5.99 -28.79
CA MET A 223 8.66 -4.89 -28.83
C MET A 223 8.87 -4.22 -27.47
N ASP A 224 7.87 -4.21 -26.58
CA ASP A 224 8.06 -3.68 -25.22
C ASP A 224 9.09 -4.52 -24.46
N VAL A 225 8.94 -5.85 -24.51
CA VAL A 225 9.85 -6.77 -23.82
C VAL A 225 11.25 -6.73 -24.46
N ILE A 226 11.34 -6.72 -25.79
CA ILE A 226 12.64 -6.62 -26.50
C ILE A 226 13.36 -5.32 -26.12
N ASN A 227 12.67 -4.18 -26.15
CA ASN A 227 13.28 -2.89 -25.82
C ASN A 227 13.70 -2.80 -24.34
N ILE A 228 12.93 -3.41 -23.43
CA ILE A 228 13.28 -3.52 -22.01
C ILE A 228 14.55 -4.36 -21.84
N LEU A 229 14.64 -5.50 -22.50
CA LEU A 229 15.83 -6.35 -22.46
C LEU A 229 17.03 -5.61 -23.05
N LEU A 230 16.93 -5.06 -24.25
CA LEU A 230 18.03 -4.32 -24.88
C LEU A 230 18.52 -3.14 -24.04
N ALA A 231 17.63 -2.46 -23.29
CA ALA A 231 18.04 -1.39 -22.38
C ALA A 231 19.02 -1.88 -21.28
N THR A 232 18.98 -3.16 -20.88
CA THR A 232 19.87 -3.71 -19.85
C THR A 232 21.36 -3.72 -20.23
N SER A 233 21.72 -3.51 -21.50
CA SER A 233 23.11 -3.33 -21.91
C SER A 233 23.61 -1.89 -21.75
N GLU A 234 22.70 -0.93 -21.64
CA GLU A 234 22.99 0.51 -21.51
C GLU A 234 22.78 1.03 -20.08
N MET A 235 22.27 0.18 -19.18
CA MET A 235 22.04 0.49 -17.76
C MET A 235 23.21 0.04 -16.90
N GLU A 236 23.33 0.66 -15.72
CA GLU A 236 24.24 0.25 -14.65
C GLU A 236 23.99 -1.20 -14.21
N THR A 237 25.01 -1.83 -13.62
CA THR A 237 25.05 -3.26 -13.28
C THR A 237 23.85 -3.68 -12.44
N GLU A 238 23.57 -2.97 -11.35
CA GLU A 238 22.52 -3.31 -10.41
C GLU A 238 21.13 -3.12 -11.01
N THR A 239 20.92 -2.00 -11.71
CA THR A 239 19.65 -1.71 -12.38
C THR A 239 19.36 -2.71 -13.51
N ALA A 240 20.38 -3.06 -14.30
CA ALA A 240 20.28 -4.08 -15.34
C ALA A 240 19.99 -5.47 -14.76
N THR A 241 20.67 -5.84 -13.68
CA THR A 241 20.46 -7.12 -12.97
C THR A 241 19.04 -7.21 -12.44
N PHE A 242 18.57 -6.16 -11.75
CA PHE A 242 17.22 -6.09 -11.21
C PHE A 242 16.15 -6.26 -12.30
N LEU A 243 16.27 -5.51 -13.40
CA LEU A 243 15.32 -5.57 -14.51
C LEU A 243 15.30 -6.94 -15.20
N LEU A 244 16.46 -7.56 -15.35
CA LEU A 244 16.59 -8.92 -15.88
C LEU A 244 15.87 -9.94 -14.99
N LEU A 245 16.08 -9.87 -13.67
CA LEU A 245 15.43 -10.75 -12.70
C LEU A 245 13.91 -10.57 -12.69
N LYS A 246 13.42 -9.33 -12.85
CA LYS A 246 11.98 -9.05 -13.02
C LYS A 246 11.41 -9.76 -14.24
N VAL A 247 12.07 -9.69 -15.40
CA VAL A 247 11.64 -10.42 -16.60
C VAL A 247 11.68 -11.93 -16.38
N GLN A 248 12.70 -12.46 -15.70
CA GLN A 248 12.78 -13.88 -15.37
C GLN A 248 11.65 -14.33 -14.42
N ASN A 249 11.27 -13.52 -13.45
CA ASN A 249 10.17 -13.82 -12.54
C ASN A 249 8.82 -13.81 -13.26
N SER A 250 8.60 -12.86 -14.16
CA SER A 250 7.42 -12.84 -15.05
C SER A 250 7.31 -14.08 -15.96
N LEU A 251 8.43 -14.73 -16.30
CA LEU A 251 8.44 -16.00 -17.04
C LEU A 251 8.06 -17.20 -16.16
N ARG A 252 8.47 -17.18 -14.88
CA ARG A 252 8.21 -18.25 -13.90
C ARG A 252 6.77 -18.23 -13.38
N ASP A 253 6.18 -17.05 -13.22
CA ASP A 253 4.78 -16.91 -12.79
C ASP A 253 3.81 -17.33 -13.90
N HIS A 254 3.08 -18.41 -13.66
CA HIS A 254 2.14 -19.01 -14.60
C HIS A 254 0.94 -18.11 -14.91
N HIS A 255 0.58 -17.22 -14.00
CA HIS A 255 -0.56 -16.31 -14.13
C HIS A 255 -0.16 -14.93 -14.69
N HIS A 256 1.13 -14.72 -14.97
CA HIS A 256 1.61 -13.44 -15.46
C HIS A 256 1.21 -13.18 -16.91
N LEU A 257 0.62 -12.01 -17.18
CA LEU A 257 0.11 -11.63 -18.50
C LEU A 257 1.19 -11.61 -19.60
N ALA A 258 2.43 -11.28 -19.23
CA ALA A 258 3.55 -11.25 -20.18
C ALA A 258 4.11 -12.63 -20.55
N ARG A 259 3.77 -13.71 -19.83
CA ARG A 259 4.49 -14.99 -19.93
C ARG A 259 4.52 -15.55 -21.35
N ASN A 260 3.41 -15.51 -22.07
CA ASN A 260 3.34 -16.05 -23.43
C ASN A 260 4.22 -15.25 -24.40
N VAL A 261 4.11 -13.91 -24.38
CA VAL A 261 4.94 -13.03 -25.20
C VAL A 261 6.41 -13.21 -24.88
N MET A 262 6.76 -13.34 -23.59
CA MET A 262 8.14 -13.57 -23.17
C MET A 262 8.66 -14.94 -23.64
N LYS A 263 7.85 -16.00 -23.56
CA LYS A 263 8.24 -17.34 -24.06
C LYS A 263 8.60 -17.32 -25.54
N ASP A 264 7.84 -16.60 -26.35
CA ASP A 264 8.10 -16.46 -27.78
C ASP A 264 9.43 -15.73 -28.04
N ILE A 265 9.69 -14.67 -27.29
CA ILE A 265 10.94 -13.88 -27.39
C ILE A 265 12.15 -14.67 -26.91
N MET A 266 12.01 -15.44 -25.83
CA MET A 266 13.08 -16.28 -25.29
C MET A 266 13.45 -17.45 -26.21
N GLY A 267 12.70 -17.66 -27.30
CA GLY A 267 13.09 -18.54 -28.39
C GLY A 267 14.23 -18.01 -29.26
N ASP A 268 14.51 -16.69 -29.26
CA ASP A 268 15.63 -16.10 -30.02
C ASP A 268 16.95 -16.25 -29.24
N PRO A 269 17.94 -17.02 -29.75
CA PRO A 269 19.23 -17.21 -29.07
C PRO A 269 20.04 -15.91 -28.91
N ARG A 270 19.78 -14.88 -29.71
CA ARG A 270 20.44 -13.57 -29.58
C ARG A 270 20.00 -12.84 -28.31
N ILE A 271 18.81 -13.16 -27.81
CA ILE A 271 18.25 -12.62 -26.57
C ILE A 271 18.50 -13.60 -25.43
N ASN A 272 18.13 -14.86 -25.61
CA ASN A 272 18.29 -15.92 -24.62
C ASN A 272 19.65 -16.61 -24.77
N ASN A 273 20.70 -15.98 -24.24
CA ASN A 273 22.02 -16.58 -24.14
C ASN A 273 22.66 -16.31 -22.78
N TYR A 274 23.63 -17.16 -22.42
CA TYR A 274 24.32 -17.09 -21.14
C TYR A 274 25.00 -15.75 -20.92
N ASN A 275 25.59 -15.13 -21.96
CA ASN A 275 26.30 -13.86 -21.84
C ASN A 275 25.35 -12.70 -21.47
N PHE A 276 24.16 -12.69 -22.06
CA PHE A 276 23.16 -11.66 -21.80
C PHE A 276 22.54 -11.82 -20.40
N PHE A 277 22.31 -13.06 -19.96
CA PHE A 277 21.68 -13.36 -18.68
C PHE A 277 22.65 -13.50 -17.49
N SER A 278 23.97 -13.57 -17.73
CA SER A 278 24.98 -13.58 -16.67
C SER A 278 25.36 -12.16 -16.27
N LYS A 279 24.58 -11.56 -15.35
CA LYS A 279 24.92 -10.27 -14.72
C LYS A 279 25.54 -10.52 -13.34
N VAL A 280 26.47 -9.65 -12.93
CA VAL A 280 27.27 -9.80 -11.70
C VAL A 280 26.67 -9.01 -10.52
N GLY A 281 25.53 -8.33 -10.71
CA GLY A 281 24.92 -7.50 -9.66
C GLY A 281 24.35 -8.29 -8.49
N ILE A 282 24.23 -7.63 -7.34
CA ILE A 282 23.69 -8.18 -6.09
C ILE A 282 22.18 -7.93 -5.90
N SER A 283 21.59 -7.08 -6.73
CA SER A 283 20.15 -6.84 -6.81
C SER A 283 19.39 -8.15 -7.02
N SER A 284 18.25 -8.27 -6.34
CA SER A 284 17.47 -9.50 -6.33
C SER A 284 15.98 -9.23 -6.49
N SER A 285 15.29 -10.19 -7.10
CA SER A 285 13.84 -10.22 -7.20
C SER A 285 13.42 -11.67 -7.03
N PHE A 286 12.50 -11.91 -6.11
CA PHE A 286 11.99 -13.23 -5.78
C PHE A 286 10.47 -13.17 -5.68
N SER A 287 9.80 -14.20 -6.20
CA SER A 287 8.38 -14.40 -5.97
C SER A 287 8.10 -15.89 -5.82
N GLY A 288 7.33 -16.26 -4.80
CA GLY A 288 7.00 -17.63 -4.49
C GLY A 288 5.62 -17.77 -3.83
N PRO A 289 4.93 -18.89 -4.04
CA PRO A 289 3.66 -19.15 -3.38
C PRO A 289 3.87 -19.45 -1.89
N LEU A 290 3.13 -18.78 -1.02
CA LEU A 290 2.98 -19.11 0.40
C LEU A 290 1.93 -20.21 0.59
N THR A 291 0.83 -20.14 -0.16
CA THR A 291 -0.27 -21.10 -0.06
C THR A 291 -0.93 -21.26 -1.42
N VAL A 292 -1.18 -22.51 -1.81
CA VAL A 292 -1.89 -22.85 -3.05
C VAL A 292 -3.06 -23.75 -2.69
N THR A 293 -4.27 -23.25 -2.90
CA THR A 293 -5.52 -24.01 -2.77
C THR A 293 -6.24 -24.05 -4.13
N GLN A 294 -7.39 -24.73 -4.20
CA GLN A 294 -8.18 -24.77 -5.44
C GLN A 294 -8.66 -23.38 -5.88
N ASP A 295 -9.02 -22.52 -4.93
CA ASP A 295 -9.68 -21.24 -5.21
C ASP A 295 -8.83 -20.00 -4.85
N LEU A 296 -7.74 -20.19 -4.12
CA LEU A 296 -6.88 -19.13 -3.62
C LEU A 296 -5.40 -19.48 -3.76
N ILE A 297 -4.63 -18.56 -4.35
CA ILE A 297 -3.17 -18.57 -4.38
C ILE A 297 -2.69 -17.34 -3.60
N SER A 298 -1.92 -17.58 -2.55
CA SER A 298 -1.22 -16.53 -1.79
C SER A 298 0.25 -16.54 -2.20
N ASN A 299 0.78 -15.38 -2.59
CA ASN A 299 2.17 -15.22 -3.02
C ASN A 299 2.89 -14.20 -2.15
N PHE A 300 4.15 -14.49 -1.87
CA PHE A 300 5.13 -13.55 -1.31
C PHE A 300 6.09 -13.11 -2.41
N GLY A 301 6.28 -11.80 -2.54
CA GLY A 301 7.25 -11.16 -3.41
C GLY A 301 8.26 -10.36 -2.60
N LEU A 302 9.51 -10.41 -3.00
CA LEU A 302 10.60 -9.63 -2.42
C LEU A 302 11.51 -9.10 -3.52
N ASP A 303 11.62 -7.78 -3.60
CA ASP A 303 12.46 -7.08 -4.56
C ASP A 303 13.44 -6.18 -3.84
N LEU A 304 14.72 -6.30 -4.17
CA LEU A 304 15.81 -5.55 -3.57
C LEU A 304 16.66 -4.95 -4.67
N LEU A 305 16.59 -3.63 -4.78
CA LEU A 305 17.41 -2.84 -5.67
C LEU A 305 18.57 -2.27 -4.87
N PHE A 306 19.79 -2.62 -5.27
CA PHE A 306 21.01 -2.07 -4.72
C PHE A 306 21.58 -0.97 -5.61
N LEU A 307 22.41 -0.14 -5.01
CA LEU A 307 23.31 0.78 -5.65
C LEU A 307 24.64 0.07 -5.93
N GLU A 308 25.44 0.57 -6.88
CA GLU A 308 26.73 -0.04 -7.23
C GLU A 308 27.68 -0.13 -6.01
N GLY A 309 27.58 0.81 -5.06
CA GLY A 309 28.30 0.78 -3.78
C GLY A 309 27.82 -0.27 -2.77
N GLY A 310 26.81 -1.08 -3.11
CA GLY A 310 26.30 -2.15 -2.26
C GLY A 310 25.26 -1.72 -1.21
N PHE A 311 24.80 -0.47 -1.25
CA PHE A 311 23.71 0.01 -0.42
C PHE A 311 22.33 -0.31 -1.00
N LEU A 312 21.37 -0.60 -0.14
CA LEU A 312 19.99 -0.84 -0.55
C LEU A 312 19.31 0.48 -0.94
N ARG A 313 18.99 0.68 -2.22
CA ARG A 313 18.21 1.83 -2.72
C ARG A 313 16.73 1.64 -2.38
N LYS A 314 16.20 0.46 -2.68
CA LYS A 314 14.77 0.17 -2.56
C LYS A 314 14.54 -1.30 -2.21
N SER A 315 13.68 -1.54 -1.22
CA SER A 315 13.17 -2.87 -0.89
C SER A 315 11.66 -2.86 -0.98
N ILE A 316 11.09 -3.84 -1.66
CA ILE A 316 9.63 -4.03 -1.77
C ILE A 316 9.32 -5.44 -1.29
N SER A 317 8.54 -5.54 -0.22
CA SER A 317 7.95 -6.79 0.26
C SER A 317 6.47 -6.77 -0.04
N GLU A 318 5.96 -7.77 -0.76
CA GLU A 318 4.59 -7.83 -1.22
C GLU A 318 3.92 -9.16 -0.85
N PHE A 319 2.73 -9.08 -0.28
CA PHE A 319 1.82 -10.19 -0.04
C PHE A 319 0.59 -9.98 -0.90
N SER A 320 0.38 -10.89 -1.86
CA SER A 320 -0.75 -10.82 -2.79
C SER A 320 -1.61 -12.06 -2.69
N LEU A 321 -2.93 -11.85 -2.81
CA LEU A 321 -3.93 -12.90 -2.82
C LEU A 321 -4.58 -12.92 -4.20
N LEU A 322 -4.53 -14.07 -4.88
CA LEU A 322 -5.14 -14.29 -6.18
C LEU A 322 -6.28 -15.30 -6.04
N SER A 323 -7.50 -14.88 -6.35
CA SER A 323 -8.68 -15.75 -6.38
C SER A 323 -9.54 -15.43 -7.59
N HIS A 324 -9.96 -16.46 -8.34
CA HIS A 324 -10.84 -16.30 -9.52
C HIS A 324 -10.39 -15.23 -10.53
N GLY A 325 -9.07 -15.05 -10.71
CA GLY A 325 -8.49 -14.05 -11.60
C GLY A 325 -8.48 -12.61 -11.05
N GLN A 326 -8.97 -12.39 -9.82
CA GLN A 326 -8.83 -11.12 -9.10
C GLN A 326 -7.63 -11.18 -8.15
N ARG A 327 -6.77 -10.18 -8.24
CA ARG A 327 -5.61 -10.00 -7.36
C ARG A 327 -5.92 -8.90 -6.36
N LEU A 328 -5.68 -9.17 -5.09
CA LEU A 328 -5.75 -8.22 -3.97
C LEU A 328 -4.35 -8.05 -3.41
N HIS A 329 -3.87 -6.81 -3.31
CA HIS A 329 -2.63 -6.51 -2.59
C HIS A 329 -2.96 -6.44 -1.10
N ALA A 330 -2.73 -7.55 -0.40
CA ALA A 330 -3.07 -7.68 1.01
C ALA A 330 -2.17 -6.78 1.87
N ALA A 331 -0.87 -6.83 1.62
CA ALA A 331 0.11 -5.94 2.24
C ALA A 331 1.28 -5.73 1.28
N GLN A 332 1.75 -4.50 1.18
CA GLN A 332 2.98 -4.15 0.50
C GLN A 332 3.72 -3.14 1.35
N VAL A 333 4.98 -3.41 1.67
CA VAL A 333 5.85 -2.50 2.41
C VAL A 333 7.05 -2.19 1.52
N THR A 334 7.26 -0.91 1.27
CA THR A 334 8.38 -0.42 0.48
C THR A 334 9.27 0.44 1.37
N PHE A 335 10.54 0.07 1.48
CA PHE A 335 11.58 0.90 2.06
C PHE A 335 12.38 1.55 0.94
N GLU A 336 12.69 2.83 1.09
CA GLU A 336 13.48 3.58 0.14
C GLU A 336 14.53 4.41 0.88
N ALA A 337 15.75 4.41 0.35
CA ALA A 337 16.86 5.20 0.88
C ALA A 337 17.54 5.96 -0.26
N GLN A 338 17.83 7.23 -0.03
CA GLN A 338 18.45 8.14 -0.99
C GLN A 338 19.63 8.88 -0.36
N GLY A 339 20.65 9.22 -1.15
CA GLY A 339 21.81 10.01 -0.70
C GLY A 339 22.81 9.23 0.15
N MET A 340 22.68 7.90 0.26
CA MET A 340 23.63 7.04 0.98
C MET A 340 24.98 6.92 0.26
N GLU A 341 25.00 7.15 -1.05
CA GLU A 341 26.18 7.17 -1.92
C GLU A 341 27.21 8.22 -1.44
N SER A 342 26.72 9.37 -0.99
CA SER A 342 27.53 10.48 -0.48
C SER A 342 28.32 10.12 0.79
N MET A 343 27.82 9.18 1.60
CA MET A 343 28.45 8.78 2.86
C MET A 343 29.74 7.97 2.68
N MET A 344 29.96 7.39 1.49
CA MET A 344 31.17 6.61 1.18
C MET A 344 32.11 7.30 0.18
N GLY A 345 31.80 8.54 -0.22
CA GLY A 345 32.62 9.30 -1.16
C GLY A 345 32.61 8.71 -2.59
N GLU A 346 31.52 8.04 -2.96
CA GLU A 346 31.32 7.64 -4.35
C GLU A 346 31.00 8.88 -5.20
N ASN A 347 31.76 9.07 -6.29
CA ASN A 347 31.48 10.15 -7.22
C ASN A 347 30.16 9.87 -7.94
N LEU A 348 29.13 10.68 -7.69
CA LEU A 348 27.91 10.65 -8.48
C LEU A 348 28.23 10.91 -9.96
N SER A 349 27.43 10.33 -10.84
CA SER A 349 27.56 10.56 -12.28
C SER A 349 27.40 12.05 -12.62
N GLU A 350 28.22 12.57 -13.54
CA GLU A 350 28.23 14.00 -13.89
C GLU A 350 26.83 14.48 -14.33
N GLY A 351 26.18 15.32 -13.50
CA GLY A 351 24.90 15.96 -13.82
C GLY A 351 23.71 15.57 -12.93
N GLU A 352 23.89 14.69 -11.94
CA GLU A 352 22.88 14.43 -10.89
C GLU A 352 23.12 15.38 -9.70
N GLU A 353 22.09 16.14 -9.29
CA GLU A 353 22.14 16.89 -8.02
C GLU A 353 22.30 15.89 -6.87
N GLU A 354 23.23 16.16 -5.93
CA GLU A 354 23.40 15.32 -4.74
C GLU A 354 22.06 15.24 -3.98
N PRO A 355 21.41 14.07 -3.94
CA PRO A 355 20.16 13.95 -3.22
C PRO A 355 20.44 14.06 -1.72
N GLU A 356 19.62 14.83 -1.02
CA GLU A 356 19.69 14.86 0.44
C GLU A 356 19.51 13.46 1.01
N LEU A 357 20.35 13.12 1.99
CA LEU A 357 20.31 11.82 2.67
C LEU A 357 18.93 11.60 3.30
N MET A 358 18.18 10.61 2.84
CA MET A 358 16.81 10.37 3.28
C MET A 358 16.52 8.88 3.30
N ALA A 359 15.77 8.43 4.30
CA ALA A 359 15.14 7.11 4.24
C ALA A 359 13.68 7.20 4.67
N GLY A 360 12.84 6.42 4.00
CA GLY A 360 11.42 6.36 4.27
C GLY A 360 10.81 5.00 4.01
N MET A 361 9.57 4.87 4.44
CA MET A 361 8.74 3.70 4.25
C MET A 361 7.39 4.12 3.68
N SER A 362 6.91 3.41 2.67
CA SER A 362 5.53 3.51 2.19
C SER A 362 4.86 2.16 2.30
N ALA A 363 3.57 2.15 2.61
CA ALA A 363 2.83 0.92 2.81
C ALA A 363 1.47 0.96 2.13
N THR A 364 1.10 -0.15 1.51
CA THR A 364 -0.25 -0.41 0.99
C THR A 364 -0.83 -1.61 1.72
N PHE A 365 -2.04 -1.47 2.25
CA PHE A 365 -2.77 -2.57 2.87
C PHE A 365 -4.15 -2.67 2.24
N PHE A 366 -4.58 -3.87 1.84
CA PHE A 366 -5.88 -4.12 1.20
C PHE A 366 -6.21 -3.10 0.09
N ASP A 367 -5.26 -2.90 -0.83
CA ASP A 367 -5.31 -1.92 -1.92
C ASP A 367 -5.44 -0.44 -1.50
N VAL A 368 -5.23 -0.10 -0.23
CA VAL A 368 -5.19 1.29 0.28
C VAL A 368 -3.76 1.67 0.58
N GLN A 369 -3.21 2.62 -0.19
CA GLN A 369 -1.91 3.23 0.07
C GLN A 369 -2.04 4.20 1.24
N LEU A 370 -1.16 4.04 2.23
CA LEU A 370 -1.06 4.92 3.39
C LEU A 370 -0.09 6.07 3.12
N ARG A 371 -0.15 7.08 3.99
CA ARG A 371 0.83 8.17 4.02
C ARG A 371 2.24 7.57 4.22
N PRO A 372 3.23 7.93 3.39
CA PRO A 372 4.61 7.56 3.60
C PRO A 372 5.13 8.10 4.94
N ILE A 373 6.04 7.36 5.58
CA ILE A 373 6.71 7.75 6.81
C ILE A 373 8.17 7.99 6.49
N ILE A 374 8.69 9.16 6.84
CA ILE A 374 10.11 9.48 6.69
C ILE A 374 10.82 9.12 7.99
N PHE A 375 11.79 8.20 7.91
CA PHE A 375 12.59 7.81 9.06
C PHE A 375 13.68 8.80 9.36
N PHE A 376 14.27 9.46 8.38
CA PHE A 376 15.14 10.61 8.61
C PHE A 376 15.28 11.39 7.31
N GLN A 377 15.59 12.68 7.46
CA GLN A 377 15.98 13.54 6.36
C GLN A 377 17.16 14.44 6.76
N GLY A 378 18.22 14.37 5.97
CA GLY A 378 19.50 15.00 6.23
C GLY A 378 20.36 14.22 7.22
N TYR A 379 21.67 14.49 7.16
CA TYR A 379 22.66 13.86 8.03
C TYR A 379 22.45 14.17 9.53
N THR A 380 22.00 15.39 9.85
CA THR A 380 21.78 15.82 11.23
C THR A 380 20.66 15.02 11.92
N ASP A 381 19.57 14.76 11.21
CA ASP A 381 18.45 13.97 11.75
C ASP A 381 18.83 12.49 11.89
N LEU A 382 19.55 11.93 10.90
CA LEU A 382 20.09 10.57 11.00
C LEU A 382 20.98 10.42 12.24
N MET A 383 21.95 11.31 12.44
CA MET A 383 22.86 11.24 13.58
C MET A 383 22.11 11.38 14.91
N ALA A 384 21.09 12.25 14.97
CA ALA A 384 20.24 12.35 16.15
C ALA A 384 19.53 11.03 16.46
N LYS A 385 18.96 10.35 15.44
CA LYS A 385 18.26 9.08 15.63
C LYS A 385 19.19 7.91 15.99
N VAL A 386 20.39 7.86 15.40
CA VAL A 386 21.41 6.85 15.75
C VAL A 386 21.84 7.00 17.22
N LEU A 387 22.05 8.23 17.69
CA LEU A 387 22.42 8.51 19.09
C LEU A 387 21.29 8.24 20.09
N LEU A 388 20.04 8.39 19.65
CA LEU A 388 18.85 8.20 20.47
C LEU A 388 18.23 6.80 20.35
N SER A 389 18.79 5.91 19.51
CA SER A 389 18.26 4.57 19.32
C SER A 389 18.32 3.80 20.64
N SER A 390 17.14 3.44 21.16
CA SER A 390 16.98 2.68 22.40
C SER A 390 16.96 1.16 22.18
N GLY A 391 17.00 0.69 20.93
CA GLY A 391 16.77 -0.72 20.58
C GLY A 391 15.38 -1.23 20.97
N GLU A 392 14.41 -0.32 21.14
CA GLU A 392 13.02 -0.67 21.44
C GLU A 392 12.17 -0.71 20.16
N PRO A 393 11.31 -1.73 19.97
CA PRO A 393 10.44 -1.81 18.81
C PRO A 393 9.50 -0.61 18.71
N THR A 394 9.53 0.08 17.57
CA THR A 394 8.62 1.19 17.27
C THR A 394 7.37 0.66 16.59
N SER A 395 6.18 0.96 17.13
CA SER A 395 4.91 0.59 16.51
C SER A 395 4.68 1.43 15.24
N VAL A 396 4.45 0.75 14.11
CA VAL A 396 4.26 1.35 12.79
C VAL A 396 2.78 1.44 12.45
N VAL A 397 2.05 0.34 12.63
CA VAL A 397 0.59 0.28 12.41
C VAL A 397 0.00 -0.60 13.50
N LYS A 398 -0.99 -0.09 14.22
CA LYS A 398 -1.76 -0.87 15.19
C LYS A 398 -3.23 -0.54 15.07
N GLY A 399 -4.11 -1.53 14.93
CA GLY A 399 -5.56 -1.29 14.91
C GLY A 399 -6.43 -2.47 14.51
N ASN A 400 -7.74 -2.24 14.60
CA ASN A 400 -8.77 -3.21 14.24
C ASN A 400 -9.56 -2.73 13.03
N LEU A 401 -9.67 -3.57 12.02
CA LEU A 401 -10.31 -3.28 10.75
C LEU A 401 -11.44 -4.26 10.49
N LEU A 402 -12.59 -3.78 10.02
CA LEU A 402 -13.66 -4.64 9.51
C LEU A 402 -13.40 -4.86 8.02
N LEU A 403 -12.94 -6.05 7.64
CA LEU A 403 -12.61 -6.39 6.25
C LEU A 403 -13.83 -6.86 5.47
N MET A 404 -14.71 -7.62 6.12
CA MET A 404 -15.91 -8.19 5.49
C MET A 404 -17.13 -7.84 6.31
N ASP A 405 -18.17 -7.39 5.63
CA ASP A 405 -19.47 -7.14 6.23
C ASP A 405 -20.57 -7.42 5.21
N HIS A 406 -21.11 -8.63 5.28
CA HIS A 406 -22.21 -9.06 4.43
C HIS A 406 -23.46 -9.25 5.28
N HIS A 407 -24.55 -8.69 4.80
CA HIS A 407 -25.87 -8.80 5.39
C HIS A 407 -26.90 -9.02 4.29
N GLN A 408 -27.60 -10.13 4.34
CA GLN A 408 -28.58 -10.50 3.32
C GLN A 408 -29.83 -11.08 3.97
N VAL A 409 -30.99 -10.59 3.56
CA VAL A 409 -32.29 -11.16 3.92
C VAL A 409 -32.80 -11.94 2.72
N ILE A 410 -33.03 -13.23 2.91
CA ILE A 410 -33.46 -14.17 1.88
C ILE A 410 -34.88 -14.61 2.18
N PRO A 411 -35.87 -14.23 1.35
CA PRO A 411 -37.22 -14.77 1.46
C PRO A 411 -37.24 -16.20 0.90
N LEU A 412 -37.65 -17.16 1.72
CA LEU A 412 -37.82 -18.55 1.32
C LEU A 412 -39.15 -18.75 0.58
N GLN A 413 -39.24 -19.80 -0.24
CA GLN A 413 -40.49 -20.18 -0.91
C GLN A 413 -41.61 -20.54 0.08
N SER A 414 -41.27 -20.90 1.31
CA SER A 414 -42.22 -21.11 2.41
C SER A 414 -42.86 -19.83 2.94
N GLY A 415 -42.38 -18.65 2.54
CA GLY A 415 -42.79 -17.35 3.06
C GLY A 415 -42.01 -16.87 4.29
N LEU A 416 -41.14 -17.72 4.86
CA LEU A 416 -40.25 -17.35 5.96
C LEU A 416 -39.05 -16.54 5.46
N GLN A 417 -38.45 -15.73 6.34
CA GLN A 417 -37.25 -14.95 6.02
C GLN A 417 -36.05 -15.52 6.77
N VAL A 418 -34.95 -15.74 6.05
CA VAL A 418 -33.66 -16.08 6.61
C VAL A 418 -32.73 -14.87 6.48
N THR A 419 -32.15 -14.44 7.59
CA THR A 419 -31.13 -13.40 7.61
C THR A 419 -29.75 -14.05 7.74
N VAL A 420 -28.90 -13.83 6.75
CA VAL A 420 -27.50 -14.28 6.73
C VAL A 420 -26.60 -13.07 6.98
N LYS A 421 -25.71 -13.20 7.97
CA LYS A 421 -24.73 -12.20 8.38
C LYS A 421 -23.35 -12.87 8.34
N LEU A 422 -22.40 -12.24 7.68
CA LEU A 422 -20.99 -12.64 7.70
C LEU A 422 -20.14 -11.41 8.00
N GLN A 423 -19.36 -11.49 9.06
CA GLN A 423 -18.44 -10.42 9.45
C GLN A 423 -17.02 -10.96 9.55
N GLY A 424 -16.06 -10.22 9.00
CA GLY A 424 -14.64 -10.52 9.08
C GLY A 424 -13.91 -9.33 9.69
N GLY A 425 -13.35 -9.50 10.87
CA GLY A 425 -12.50 -8.50 11.53
C GLY A 425 -11.04 -8.91 11.49
N LEU A 426 -10.15 -7.96 11.28
CA LEU A 426 -8.70 -8.12 11.37
C LEU A 426 -8.14 -7.19 12.45
N GLY A 427 -7.50 -7.75 13.46
CA GLY A 427 -6.56 -7.04 14.33
C GLY A 427 -5.17 -7.08 13.70
N LEU A 428 -4.50 -5.93 13.60
CA LEU A 428 -3.16 -5.82 13.05
C LEU A 428 -2.27 -5.04 14.03
N ASP A 429 -1.08 -5.56 14.30
CA ASP A 429 -0.02 -4.88 15.05
C ASP A 429 1.32 -5.13 14.36
N VAL A 430 1.86 -4.08 13.74
CA VAL A 430 3.16 -4.08 13.05
C VAL A 430 4.11 -3.19 13.82
N SER A 431 5.24 -3.75 14.22
CA SER A 431 6.34 -3.05 14.87
C SER A 431 7.65 -3.32 14.16
N ALA A 432 8.53 -2.33 14.11
CA ALA A 432 9.86 -2.45 13.54
C ALA A 432 10.92 -2.07 14.58
N ASP A 433 12.02 -2.81 14.57
CA ASP A 433 13.20 -2.58 15.38
C ASP A 433 14.43 -2.47 14.48
N LEU A 434 15.34 -1.57 14.84
CA LEU A 434 16.53 -1.23 14.07
C LEU A 434 17.73 -1.12 15.01
N ASP A 435 18.66 -2.06 14.89
CA ASP A 435 19.91 -2.09 15.64
C ASP A 435 21.09 -1.87 14.69
N VAL A 436 21.84 -0.79 14.93
CA VAL A 436 22.99 -0.39 14.11
C VAL A 436 24.24 -0.38 14.97
N SER A 437 25.17 -1.30 14.68
CA SER A 437 26.49 -1.32 15.31
C SER A 437 27.55 -0.85 14.32
N ILE A 438 28.04 0.37 14.51
CA ILE A 438 29.15 0.94 13.72
C ILE A 438 30.46 0.16 13.99
N TRP A 439 30.65 -0.30 15.22
CA TRP A 439 31.88 -1.01 15.64
C TRP A 439 31.97 -2.40 15.05
N ASP A 440 30.86 -3.16 15.11
CA ASP A 440 30.81 -4.52 14.54
C ASP A 440 30.57 -4.50 13.02
N GLN A 441 30.27 -3.33 12.46
CA GLN A 441 29.92 -3.14 11.05
C GLN A 441 28.71 -4.01 10.65
N GLU A 442 27.74 -4.10 11.56
CA GLU A 442 26.52 -4.88 11.41
C GLU A 442 25.28 -3.98 11.50
N LEU A 443 24.30 -4.28 10.65
CA LEU A 443 22.95 -3.72 10.69
C LEU A 443 21.98 -4.88 10.85
N LYS A 444 21.16 -4.84 11.91
CA LYS A 444 20.06 -5.79 12.15
C LYS A 444 18.76 -5.03 12.14
N THR A 445 17.82 -5.49 11.32
CA THR A 445 16.46 -4.98 11.31
C THR A 445 15.51 -6.13 11.57
N SER A 446 14.50 -5.91 12.40
CA SER A 446 13.46 -6.89 12.70
C SER A 446 12.11 -6.24 12.56
N VAL A 447 11.27 -6.77 11.66
CA VAL A 447 9.89 -6.33 11.49
C VAL A 447 8.99 -7.46 11.96
N ASN A 448 8.21 -7.20 13.01
CA ASN A 448 7.23 -8.13 13.56
C ASN A 448 5.82 -7.66 13.17
N ALA A 449 5.09 -8.50 12.45
CA ALA A 449 3.71 -8.27 12.07
C ALA A 449 2.83 -9.36 12.70
N ARG A 450 1.95 -8.96 13.61
CA ARG A 450 0.94 -9.84 14.20
C ARG A 450 -0.42 -9.50 13.63
N GLY A 451 -1.13 -10.53 13.18
CA GLY A 451 -2.47 -10.44 12.62
C GLY A 451 -3.40 -11.41 13.33
N SER A 452 -4.59 -10.95 13.71
CA SER A 452 -5.67 -11.80 14.17
C SER A 452 -6.90 -11.62 13.30
N LEU A 453 -7.30 -12.66 12.59
CA LEU A 453 -8.50 -12.69 11.75
C LEU A 453 -9.61 -13.41 12.50
N THR A 454 -10.75 -12.77 12.64
CA THR A 454 -11.98 -13.37 13.18
C THR A 454 -13.07 -13.31 12.13
N MET A 455 -13.65 -14.45 11.80
CA MET A 455 -14.82 -14.56 10.92
C MET A 455 -16.01 -15.06 11.74
N ASP A 456 -17.10 -14.29 11.75
CA ASP A 456 -18.37 -14.62 12.41
C ASP A 456 -19.45 -14.76 11.36
N PHE A 457 -19.93 -15.99 11.17
CA PHE A 457 -21.06 -16.32 10.30
C PHE A 457 -22.28 -16.61 11.17
N GLN A 458 -23.39 -15.94 10.87
CA GLN A 458 -24.67 -16.14 11.52
C GLN A 458 -25.77 -16.26 10.47
N ALA A 459 -26.58 -17.32 10.55
CA ALA A 459 -27.81 -17.47 9.78
C ALA A 459 -28.98 -17.61 10.75
N GLU A 460 -29.99 -16.76 10.61
CA GLU A 460 -31.12 -16.66 11.53
C GLU A 460 -32.43 -16.76 10.75
N LEU A 461 -33.29 -17.69 11.15
CA LEU A 461 -34.67 -17.82 10.71
C LEU A 461 -35.55 -17.29 11.83
N ASP A 462 -36.12 -16.10 11.63
CA ASP A 462 -37.01 -15.47 12.61
C ASP A 462 -38.46 -15.59 12.11
N SER A 463 -39.29 -16.23 12.92
CA SER A 463 -40.73 -16.34 12.68
C SER A 463 -41.49 -16.22 14.00
N PRO A 464 -42.76 -15.78 13.99
CA PRO A 464 -43.53 -15.56 15.23
C PRO A 464 -43.67 -16.79 16.13
N PHE A 465 -43.47 -17.99 15.58
CA PHE A 465 -43.67 -19.27 16.24
C PHE A 465 -42.39 -20.10 16.36
N LEU A 466 -41.31 -19.74 15.65
CA LEU A 466 -40.05 -20.48 15.65
C LEU A 466 -38.88 -19.52 15.39
N GLN A 467 -37.90 -19.54 16.29
CA GLN A 467 -36.60 -18.92 16.10
C GLN A 467 -35.54 -20.01 16.00
N ALA A 468 -34.81 -20.02 14.89
CA ALA A 468 -33.67 -20.91 14.70
C ALA A 468 -32.47 -20.10 14.25
N TYR A 469 -31.31 -20.33 14.85
CA TYR A 469 -30.07 -19.70 14.42
C TYR A 469 -28.94 -20.72 14.31
N LEU A 470 -28.08 -20.51 13.32
CA LEU A 470 -26.81 -21.17 13.13
C LEU A 470 -25.73 -20.10 13.29
N ARG A 471 -24.73 -20.35 14.13
CA ARG A 471 -23.57 -19.48 14.27
C ARG A 471 -22.30 -20.31 14.15
N SER A 472 -21.35 -19.82 13.37
CA SER A 472 -20.01 -20.37 13.23
C SER A 472 -19.02 -19.23 13.40
N GLN A 473 -18.02 -19.44 14.24
CA GLN A 473 -16.94 -18.50 14.45
C GLN A 473 -15.64 -19.20 14.11
N THR A 474 -14.75 -18.48 13.44
CA THR A 474 -13.42 -18.95 13.08
C THR A 474 -12.42 -17.88 13.48
N GLU A 475 -11.41 -18.26 14.24
CA GLU A 475 -10.37 -17.36 14.70
C GLU A 475 -9.00 -17.89 14.27
N VAL A 476 -8.21 -17.01 13.67
CA VAL A 476 -6.87 -17.31 13.17
C VAL A 476 -5.93 -16.23 13.65
N GLU A 477 -4.87 -16.62 14.36
CA GLU A 477 -3.81 -15.70 14.76
C GLU A 477 -2.53 -16.09 14.01
N THR A 478 -1.84 -15.12 13.41
CA THR A 478 -0.59 -15.31 12.70
C THR A 478 0.40 -14.24 13.13
N SER A 479 1.67 -14.63 13.23
CA SER A 479 2.79 -13.73 13.46
C SER A 479 3.87 -14.03 12.43
N ILE A 480 4.26 -12.98 11.72
CA ILE A 480 5.29 -13.00 10.70
C ILE A 480 6.43 -12.12 11.19
N HIS A 481 7.63 -12.70 11.24
CA HIS A 481 8.87 -11.99 11.54
C HIS A 481 9.71 -11.91 10.28
N PHE A 482 10.13 -10.71 9.93
CA PHE A 482 11.06 -10.46 8.83
C PHE A 482 12.34 -9.85 9.40
N ASP A 483 13.39 -10.66 9.45
CA ASP A 483 14.70 -10.26 9.97
C ASP A 483 15.67 -10.03 8.82
N THR A 484 16.32 -8.88 8.83
CA THR A 484 17.43 -8.56 7.92
C THR A 484 18.71 -8.43 8.72
N MET A 485 19.74 -9.16 8.33
CA MET A 485 21.08 -9.01 8.86
C MET A 485 22.02 -8.64 7.74
N LEU A 486 22.70 -7.50 7.89
CA LEU A 486 23.63 -6.97 6.91
C LEU A 486 25.00 -6.76 7.57
N ARG A 487 26.05 -7.24 6.92
CA ARG A 487 27.45 -7.05 7.32
C ARG A 487 28.19 -6.29 6.23
N PHE A 488 28.57 -5.06 6.54
CA PHE A 488 29.23 -4.15 5.60
C PHE A 488 30.76 -4.10 5.76
N SER A 489 31.36 -5.12 6.37
CA SER A 489 32.80 -5.21 6.61
C SER A 489 33.64 -5.59 5.39
N SER A 490 33.02 -6.14 4.35
CA SER A 490 33.65 -6.55 3.10
C SER A 490 32.77 -6.22 1.90
N SER A 491 33.37 -5.98 0.73
CA SER A 491 32.65 -5.90 -0.55
C SER A 491 32.80 -7.23 -1.33
N PRO A 492 31.69 -7.86 -1.78
CA PRO A 492 30.31 -7.42 -1.68
C PRO A 492 29.75 -7.56 -0.26
N VAL A 493 28.81 -6.67 0.09
CA VAL A 493 28.11 -6.67 1.37
C VAL A 493 27.38 -8.00 1.55
N LEU A 494 27.54 -8.64 2.73
CA LEU A 494 26.84 -9.86 3.05
C LEU A 494 25.48 -9.53 3.64
N MET A 495 24.42 -9.98 3.00
CA MET A 495 23.05 -9.80 3.46
C MET A 495 22.35 -11.15 3.61
N CYS A 496 21.70 -11.34 4.75
CA CYS A 496 20.83 -12.48 5.02
C CYS A 496 19.42 -11.95 5.34
N LEU A 497 18.42 -12.52 4.69
CA LEU A 497 17.02 -12.19 4.89
C LEU A 497 16.30 -13.44 5.35
N GLN A 498 15.52 -13.31 6.41
CA GLN A 498 14.79 -14.41 6.98
C GLN A 498 13.33 -14.02 7.20
N LEU A 499 12.44 -14.67 6.47
CA LEU A 499 11.00 -14.62 6.73
C LEU A 499 10.64 -15.84 7.58
N ARG A 500 10.11 -15.61 8.78
CA ARG A 500 9.66 -16.65 9.72
C ARG A 500 8.18 -16.47 10.01
N GLU A 501 7.42 -17.54 9.88
CA GLU A 501 6.04 -17.63 10.32
C GLU A 501 6.00 -18.47 11.61
N GLU A 502 5.38 -17.99 12.68
CA GLU A 502 5.17 -18.81 13.88
C GLU A 502 3.96 -19.74 13.71
N GLN A 503 3.75 -20.64 14.68
CA GLN A 503 2.59 -21.52 14.65
C GLN A 503 1.30 -20.71 14.69
N VAL A 504 0.44 -20.97 13.71
CA VAL A 504 -0.87 -20.32 13.55
C VAL A 504 -1.92 -21.12 14.34
N PRO A 505 -2.38 -20.67 15.52
CA PRO A 505 -3.53 -21.27 16.16
C PRO A 505 -4.78 -20.98 15.31
N TYR A 506 -5.50 -22.05 14.97
CA TYR A 506 -6.78 -22.01 14.29
C TYR A 506 -7.86 -22.57 15.23
N ARG A 507 -8.92 -21.79 15.47
CA ARG A 507 -10.01 -22.17 16.38
C ARG A 507 -11.38 -22.08 15.71
#